data_AF-A0A060CI50-F1
#
_entry.id   AF-A0A060CI50-F1
#
_cell.length_a   1.000
_cell.length_b   1.000
_cell.length_c   1.000
_cell.angle_alpha   90.00
_cell.angle_beta   90.00
_cell.angle_gamma   90.00
#
_symmetry.space_group_name_H-M   'P 1'
#
loop_
_entity.id
_entity.type
_entity.pdbx_description
1 polymer ?
#
loop_
_entity_poly.entity_id
_entity_poly.type
_entity_poly.pdbx_seq_one_letter_code
_entity_poly.pdbx_strand_id
1 'polypeptide(L)' 'MIRAAQYLPADYVIVIGGTGSLKQELSDLIKMLNVADKVDLIGFVSDGDVPSYYGACDLFCLSSV' A
#
# COMPACT_ATOMS: atom_id res chain seq x y z
N MET A 1 -0.33 -8.21 -2.31
CA MET A 1 0.44 -6.98 -2.54
C MET A 1 1.59 -6.82 -1.54
N ILE A 2 1.37 -6.71 -0.23
CA ILE A 2 2.44 -6.47 0.77
C ILE A 2 3.60 -7.48 0.68
N ARG A 3 3.33 -8.78 0.52
CA ARG A 3 4.38 -9.79 0.32
C ARG A 3 5.28 -9.55 -0.89
N ALA A 4 4.78 -8.87 -1.92
CA ALA A 4 5.58 -8.53 -3.10
C ALA A 4 6.70 -7.53 -2.76
N ALA A 5 6.53 -6.69 -1.74
CA ALA A 5 7.53 -5.70 -1.32
C ALA A 5 8.90 -6.33 -0.98
N GLN A 6 8.92 -7.60 -0.57
CA GLN A 6 10.16 -8.35 -0.30
C GLN A 6 10.98 -8.64 -1.57
N TYR A 7 10.34 -8.63 -2.73
CA TYR A 7 10.95 -8.96 -4.02
C TYR A 7 11.15 -7.74 -4.91
N LEU A 8 10.49 -6.63 -4.59
CA LEU A 8 10.64 -5.39 -5.34
C LEU A 8 11.98 -4.71 -4.99
N PRO A 9 12.64 -4.06 -5.97
CA PRO A 9 13.84 -3.29 -5.70
C PRO A 9 13.56 -2.08 -4.78
N ALA A 10 14.62 -1.39 -4.36
CA ALA A 10 14.54 -0.37 -3.32
C ALA A 10 13.90 0.96 -3.79
N ASP A 11 13.79 1.15 -5.10
CA ASP A 11 13.19 2.31 -5.76
C ASP A 11 11.66 2.22 -5.89
N TYR A 12 11.05 1.15 -5.35
CA TYR A 12 9.60 0.98 -5.33
C TYR A 12 9.02 1.24 -3.94
N VAL A 13 7.88 1.95 -3.94
CA VAL A 13 7.02 2.12 -2.76
C VAL A 13 5.62 1.61 -3.07
N ILE A 14 5.00 0.95 -2.09
CA ILE A 14 3.62 0.49 -2.14
C ILE A 14 2.79 1.37 -1.22
N VAL A 15 1.84 2.09 -1.81
CA VAL A 15 0.90 2.92 -1.05
C VAL A 15 -0.45 2.21 -1.01
N ILE A 16 -0.99 2.01 0.19
CA ILE A 16 -2.29 1.37 0.41
C ILE A 16 -3.24 2.40 1.03
N GLY A 17 -4.15 2.89 0.20
CA GLY A 17 -5.28 3.73 0.61
C GLY A 17 -6.48 2.89 1.04
N GLY A 18 -7.11 3.28 2.14
CA GLY A 18 -8.32 2.68 2.67
C GLY A 18 -8.34 2.64 4.21
N THR A 19 -9.55 2.69 4.76
CA THR A 19 -9.81 2.42 6.18
C THR A 19 -10.64 1.15 6.27
N GLY A 20 -10.05 0.07 6.78
CA GLY A 20 -10.72 -1.22 6.90
C GLY A 20 -10.32 -1.94 8.18
N SER A 21 -11.12 -2.94 8.55
CA SER A 21 -10.87 -3.81 9.71
C SER A 21 -9.49 -4.47 9.69
N LEU A 22 -8.95 -4.71 8.49
CA LEU A 22 -7.66 -5.36 8.28
C LEU A 22 -6.44 -4.46 8.58
N LYS A 23 -6.62 -3.18 8.96
CA LYS A 23 -5.50 -2.25 9.19
C LYS A 23 -4.45 -2.82 10.14
N GLN A 24 -4.88 -3.45 11.23
CA GLN A 24 -3.98 -4.03 12.22
C GLN A 24 -3.21 -5.23 11.65
N GLU A 25 -3.91 -6.16 11.01
CA GLU A 25 -3.32 -7.34 10.37
C GLU A 25 -2.29 -6.97 9.30
N LEU A 26 -2.59 -5.96 8.48
CA LEU A 26 -1.66 -5.46 7.46
C LEU A 26 -0.44 -4.80 8.10
N SER A 27 -0.63 -4.03 9.18
CA SER A 27 0.48 -3.42 9.93
C SER A 27 1.40 -4.47 10.54
N ASP A 28 0.83 -5.53 11.10
CA ASP A 28 1.60 -6.63 11.69
C ASP A 28 2.31 -7.46 10.61
N LEU A 29 1.69 -7.65 9.45
CA LEU A 29 2.33 -8.27 8.29
C LEU A 29 3.51 -7.45 7.77
N ILE A 30 3.39 -6.12 7.68
CA ILE A 30 4.49 -5.23 7.26
C ILE A 30 5.68 -5.36 8.21
N LYS A 31 5.41 -5.37 9.53
CA LYS A 31 6.46 -5.56 10.55
C LYS A 31 7.10 -6.94 10.45
N MET A 32 6.29 -8.00 10.34
CA MET A 32 6.77 -9.38 10.23
C MET A 32 7.68 -9.58 9.02
N LEU A 33 7.35 -8.97 7.89
CA LEU A 33 8.12 -9.08 6.66
C LEU A 33 9.30 -8.10 6.59
N ASN A 34 9.42 -7.19 7.55
CA ASN A 34 10.42 -6.13 7.61
C ASN A 34 10.46 -5.28 6.33
N VAL A 35 9.29 -4.81 5.88
CA VAL A 35 9.12 -3.98 4.66
C VAL A 35 8.51 -2.62 4.96
N ALA A 36 8.65 -2.13 6.20
CA ALA A 36 8.07 -0.85 6.62
C ALA A 36 8.67 0.36 5.90
N ASP A 37 9.86 0.22 5.30
CA ASP A 37 10.51 1.21 4.45
C ASP A 37 9.89 1.31 3.05
N LYS A 38 9.06 0.34 2.64
CA LYS A 38 8.49 0.26 1.29
C LYS A 38 6.96 0.25 1.26
N VAL A 39 6.29 0.26 2.41
CA VAL A 39 4.83 0.12 2.47
C VAL A 39 4.21 1.17 3.37
N ASP A 40 3.42 2.06 2.77
CA ASP A 40 2.69 3.12 3.46
C ASP A 40 1.19 2.81 3.53
N LEU A 41 0.65 2.78 4.75
CA LEU A 41 -0.78 2.69 5.02
C LEU A 41 -1.33 4.11 5.27
N ILE A 42 -1.76 4.79 4.19
CA ILE A 42 -2.13 6.21 4.25
C ILE A 42 -3.55 6.47 4.79
N GLY A 43 -4.35 5.42 5.01
CA GLY A 43 -5.70 5.55 5.50
C GLY A 43 -6.68 6.03 4.43
N PHE A 44 -7.76 6.70 4.82
CA PHE A 44 -8.81 7.11 3.90
C PHE A 44 -8.29 8.17 2.92
N VAL A 45 -8.51 7.94 1.64
CA VAL A 45 -8.22 8.88 0.56
C VAL A 45 -9.55 9.44 0.09
N SER A 46 -9.68 10.77 0.05
CA SER A 46 -10.91 11.41 -0.41
C SER A 46 -11.10 11.23 -1.92
N ASP A 47 -12.34 11.21 -2.41
CA ASP A 47 -12.63 11.05 -3.85
C ASP A 47 -11.93 12.12 -4.72
N GLY A 48 -11.71 13.32 -4.17
CA GLY A 48 -10.98 14.39 -4.85
C GLY A 48 -9.47 14.14 -4.96
N ASP A 49 -8.89 13.37 -4.03
CA ASP A 49 -7.46 13.06 -4.00
C ASP A 49 -7.12 11.78 -4.76
N VAL A 50 -8.07 10.85 -4.92
CA VAL A 50 -7.87 9.57 -5.63
C VAL A 50 -7.24 9.76 -7.03
N PRO A 51 -7.69 10.70 -7.89
CA PRO A 51 -7.07 10.93 -9.19
C PRO A 51 -5.59 11.31 -9.11
N SER A 52 -5.20 12.07 -8.09
CA SER A 52 -3.81 12.47 -7.86
C SER A 52 -2.94 11.26 -7.55
N TYR A 53 -3.43 10.31 -6.75
CA TYR A 53 -2.73 9.05 -6.49
C TYR A 53 -2.63 8.18 -7.74
N TYR A 54 -3.69 8.10 -8.57
CA TYR A 54 -3.61 7.38 -9.84
C TYR A 54 -2.62 8.00 -10.82
N GLY A 55 -2.52 9.33 -10.88
CA GLY A 55 -1.55 10.02 -11.73
C GLY A 55 -0.11 9.91 -11.25
N ALA A 56 0.12 9.75 -9.95
CA ALA A 56 1.45 9.64 -9.36
C ALA A 56 2.02 8.20 -9.40
N CYS A 57 1.17 7.19 -9.52
CA CYS A 57 1.58 5.79 -9.50
C CYS A 57 1.86 5.24 -10.90
N ASP A 58 2.94 4.46 -11.05
CA ASP A 58 3.23 3.72 -12.29
C ASP A 58 2.27 2.54 -12.52
N LEU A 59 1.74 1.97 -11.42
CA LEU A 59 0.84 0.82 -11.44
C LEU A 59 -0.21 0.93 -10.34
N PHE A 60 -1.46 0.70 -10.73
CA PHE A 60 -2.58 0.56 -9.81
C PHE A 60 -3.02 -0.90 -9.71
N CYS A 61 -3.23 -1.40 -8.48
CA CYS A 61 -3.73 -2.74 -8.23
C CYS A 61 -5.09 -2.68 -7.53
N LEU A 62 -6.13 -3.21 -8.19
CA LEU A 62 -7.37 -3.56 -7.52
C LEU A 62 -7.19 -4.92 -6.84
N SER A 63 -7.40 -4.96 -5.53
CA SER A 63 -7.51 -6.22 -4.80
C SER A 63 -8.76 -6.94 -5.30
N SER A 64 -8.58 -8.01 -6.08
CA SER A 64 -9.66 -8.95 -6.35
C SER A 64 -9.97 -9.70 -5.06
N VAL A 65 -11.27 -9.84 -4.77
CA VAL A 65 -11.79 -10.70 -3.69
C VAL A 65 -11.32 -12.13 -3.83
#